data_AF-A0A841TU69-F1
#
_entry.id   AF-A0A841TU69-F1
#
_cell.length_a   1.000
_cell.length_b   1.000
_cell.length_c   1.000
_cell.angle_alpha   90.00
_cell.angle_beta   90.00
_cell.angle_gamma   90.00
#
_symmetry.space_group_name_H-M   'P 1'
#
loop_
_entity.id
_entity.type
_entity.pdbx_description
1 polymer ?
#
loop_
_entity_poly.entity_id
_entity_poly.type
_entity_poly.pdbx_seq_one_letter_code
_entity_poly.pdbx_strand_id
1 'polypeptide(L)'
;MNVRAFKRFALPIACFLLLACALFAPVPGTAEAAGEKTITMGTSPDYPPYENVDAAGSGDIVGLDVDIAKYIAGKLGYELKFAPSDFDGLIAALQTKRVDFVMSAMSVTEERKQSVDFSDIYYNATNTIVSLKDKSLGTLDELKGKRVGVQLGSTQEKVTDELKDATILRLNKIPDLIQALKANRIDAVIVEDAVAAGYAGANEDLKFSMIPPSGEGEGYAIAFPKGSELREEFNGVLAQMKEDGTLQKMVDQWFGTEASSGDSGGVFHFERLGKYMGYIFRGVYVTLLFTLVSAAFGFVWGSVLSLFKISKIAPLRWFSTVYTSIFRGTPLLLQLALIYYAIPQLFHYNIPALLAAGLAFGLNSAAYLSETIRGGILAVDKGQREAALALGIPYRTMMVSIIMPQAIKNILPALVNECVALVKESSLVSVIGVADLMRRASVVQANTFMAFEPLIVVGAIYYALVLVLTSLARLLERRMRRSD
;
A
#
# COMPACT_ATOMS: atom_id res chain seq x y z
N MET A 1 -4.43 -38.93 -20.71
CA MET A 1 -3.36 -37.91 -20.82
C MET A 1 -2.02 -38.59 -20.51
N ASN A 2 -1.10 -38.66 -21.48
CA ASN A 2 0.15 -39.40 -21.35
C ASN A 2 1.01 -38.84 -20.20
N VAL A 3 1.69 -39.68 -19.39
CA VAL A 3 2.51 -39.26 -18.22
C VAL A 3 3.56 -38.19 -18.59
N ARG A 4 3.99 -38.16 -19.86
CA ARG A 4 4.86 -37.12 -20.43
C ARG A 4 4.22 -35.72 -20.50
N ALA A 5 2.91 -35.62 -20.72
CA ALA A 5 2.18 -34.35 -20.73
C ALA A 5 2.02 -33.79 -19.31
N PHE A 6 1.74 -34.65 -18.31
CA PHE A 6 1.69 -34.24 -16.90
C PHE A 6 3.07 -33.75 -16.41
N LYS A 7 4.16 -34.45 -16.74
CA LYS A 7 5.52 -33.98 -16.43
C LYS A 7 5.86 -32.64 -17.11
N ARG A 8 5.36 -32.38 -18.31
CA ARG A 8 5.52 -31.09 -19.01
C ARG A 8 4.79 -29.91 -18.35
N PHE A 9 3.74 -30.17 -17.55
CA PHE A 9 3.04 -29.15 -16.77
C PHE A 9 3.54 -29.07 -15.31
N ALA A 10 3.90 -30.19 -14.70
CA ALA A 10 4.37 -30.25 -13.32
C ALA A 10 5.79 -29.69 -13.13
N LEU A 11 6.67 -29.82 -14.13
CA LEU A 11 8.04 -29.31 -14.07
C LEU A 11 8.13 -27.77 -14.06
N PRO A 12 7.42 -27.01 -14.93
CA PRO A 12 7.40 -25.55 -14.84
C PRO A 12 6.70 -25.07 -13.56
N ILE A 13 5.64 -25.74 -13.10
CA ILE A 13 4.99 -25.42 -11.80
C ILE A 13 5.98 -25.65 -10.64
N ALA A 14 6.70 -26.78 -10.60
CA ALA A 14 7.69 -27.06 -9.56
C ALA A 14 8.89 -26.10 -9.59
N CYS A 15 9.40 -25.73 -10.77
CA CYS A 15 10.45 -24.71 -10.90
C CYS A 15 9.96 -23.32 -10.46
N PHE A 16 8.70 -23.01 -10.72
CA PHE A 16 8.06 -21.76 -10.33
C PHE A 16 7.77 -21.69 -8.82
N LEU A 17 7.44 -22.82 -8.20
CA LEU A 17 7.30 -22.95 -6.75
C LEU A 17 8.64 -22.83 -6.02
N LEU A 18 9.73 -23.36 -6.61
CA LEU A 18 11.09 -23.15 -6.10
C LEU A 18 11.53 -21.68 -6.23
N LEU A 19 11.15 -21.00 -7.32
CA LEU A 19 11.40 -19.57 -7.50
C LEU A 19 10.59 -18.71 -6.51
N ALA A 20 9.32 -19.06 -6.27
CA ALA A 20 8.47 -18.38 -5.28
C ALA A 20 8.96 -18.60 -3.84
N CYS A 21 9.44 -19.80 -3.50
CA CYS A 21 10.11 -20.05 -2.23
C CYS A 21 11.43 -19.26 -2.07
N ALA A 22 12.18 -19.04 -3.16
CA ALA A 22 13.38 -18.18 -3.13
C ALA A 22 13.05 -16.69 -2.96
N LEU A 23 11.88 -16.24 -3.45
CA LEU A 23 11.37 -14.87 -3.26
C LEU A 23 10.83 -14.63 -1.83
N PHE A 24 10.48 -15.68 -1.10
CA PHE A 24 10.03 -15.66 0.30
C PHE A 24 11.08 -16.11 1.31
N ALA A 25 12.20 -16.69 0.85
CA ALA A 25 13.35 -16.86 1.70
C ALA A 25 13.72 -15.46 2.22
N PRO A 26 14.00 -15.30 3.53
CA PRO A 26 14.65 -14.08 3.97
C PRO A 26 15.84 -13.91 3.04
N VAL A 27 15.86 -12.81 2.27
CA VAL A 27 17.06 -12.44 1.54
C VAL A 27 18.16 -12.52 2.59
N PRO A 28 19.16 -13.41 2.46
CA PRO A 28 20.29 -13.36 3.36
C PRO A 28 20.76 -11.93 3.21
N GLY A 29 20.61 -11.14 4.29
CA GLY A 29 20.89 -9.72 4.23
C GLY A 29 22.20 -9.57 3.49
N THR A 30 22.19 -8.82 2.38
CA THR A 30 23.45 -8.37 1.80
C THR A 30 24.24 -7.89 2.99
N ALA A 31 25.32 -8.61 3.30
CA ALA A 31 26.10 -8.35 4.49
C ALA A 31 26.32 -6.85 4.50
N GLU A 32 25.68 -6.19 5.48
CA GLU A 32 25.73 -4.75 5.65
C GLU A 32 27.21 -4.43 5.58
N ALA A 33 27.61 -3.62 4.60
CA ALA A 33 29.01 -3.29 4.41
C ALA A 33 29.51 -2.82 5.78
N ALA A 34 30.39 -3.61 6.38
CA ALA A 34 30.77 -3.44 7.77
C ALA A 34 31.39 -2.04 7.93
N GLY A 35 30.59 -1.07 8.38
CA GLY A 35 31.01 0.33 8.50
C GLY A 35 29.91 1.39 8.35
N GLU A 36 28.84 1.18 7.59
CA GLU A 36 27.81 2.22 7.40
C GLU A 36 26.68 2.07 8.43
N LYS A 37 26.51 3.07 9.31
CA LYS A 37 25.36 3.14 10.21
C LYS A 37 24.12 3.52 9.39
N THR A 38 23.04 2.78 9.49
CA THR A 38 21.80 3.10 8.77
C THR A 38 20.75 3.65 9.71
N ILE A 39 19.94 4.60 9.25
CA ILE A 39 18.82 5.17 10.02
C ILE A 39 17.57 5.18 9.14
N THR A 40 16.41 4.86 9.72
CA THR A 40 15.15 4.68 9.01
C THR A 40 14.15 5.78 9.36
N MET A 41 13.74 6.55 8.36
CA MET A 41 12.71 7.58 8.46
C MET A 41 11.33 7.04 8.09
N GLY A 42 10.37 7.17 9.00
CA GLY A 42 8.94 7.03 8.68
C GLY A 42 8.40 8.31 8.05
N THR A 43 7.64 8.18 6.97
CA THR A 43 7.09 9.34 6.22
C THR A 43 5.85 8.95 5.41
N SER A 44 4.96 9.90 5.11
CA SER A 44 3.81 9.73 4.22
C SER A 44 4.05 10.51 2.92
N PRO A 45 4.61 9.90 1.86
CA PRO A 45 5.10 10.64 0.70
C PRO A 45 3.99 10.99 -0.30
N ASP A 46 2.96 11.67 0.19
CA ASP A 46 1.80 12.16 -0.55
C ASP A 46 1.43 13.60 -0.16
N TYR A 47 2.40 14.34 0.41
CA TYR A 47 2.23 15.69 0.96
C TYR A 47 3.22 16.72 0.38
N PRO A 48 3.20 16.97 -0.94
CA PRO A 48 4.07 17.98 -1.54
C PRO A 48 3.72 19.40 -1.02
N PRO A 49 4.73 20.27 -0.80
CA PRO A 49 6.15 20.10 -1.13
C PRO A 49 7.03 19.50 -0.01
N TYR A 50 6.44 19.03 1.09
CA TYR A 50 7.16 18.54 2.27
C TYR A 50 7.78 17.17 2.04
N GLU A 51 6.95 16.20 1.64
CA GLU A 51 7.38 14.86 1.29
C GLU A 51 6.48 14.30 0.20
N ASN A 52 7.09 13.80 -0.87
CA ASN A 52 6.38 13.27 -2.00
C ASN A 52 7.30 12.36 -2.80
N VAL A 53 6.73 11.45 -3.59
CA VAL A 53 7.55 10.72 -4.57
C VAL A 53 7.67 11.56 -5.84
N ASP A 54 8.90 11.75 -6.34
CA ASP A 54 9.15 12.34 -7.67
C ASP A 54 8.72 11.35 -8.75
N ALA A 55 7.43 11.31 -9.03
CA ALA A 55 6.86 10.38 -9.99
C ALA A 55 7.19 10.75 -11.45
N ALA A 56 7.65 11.97 -11.72
CA ALA A 56 8.03 12.43 -13.05
C ALA A 56 9.50 12.15 -13.39
N GLY A 57 10.38 12.11 -12.39
CA GLY A 57 11.81 11.89 -12.54
C GLY A 57 12.26 10.56 -11.96
N SER A 58 12.94 10.60 -10.81
CA SER A 58 13.69 9.43 -10.31
C SER A 58 12.79 8.31 -9.78
N GLY A 59 11.61 8.66 -9.26
CA GLY A 59 10.75 7.76 -8.49
C GLY A 59 11.14 7.63 -7.03
N ASP A 60 12.09 8.45 -6.55
CA ASP A 60 12.50 8.51 -5.15
C ASP A 60 11.59 9.41 -4.33
N ILE A 61 11.63 9.24 -3.02
CA ILE A 61 11.00 10.18 -2.09
C ILE A 61 11.88 11.44 -2.03
N VAL A 62 11.24 12.59 -2.19
CA VAL A 62 11.82 13.94 -2.26
C VAL A 62 10.92 14.93 -1.51
N GLY A 63 11.42 16.12 -1.24
CA GLY A 63 10.68 17.20 -0.57
C GLY A 63 11.52 17.87 0.52
N LEU A 64 10.98 18.93 1.12
CA LEU A 64 11.66 19.66 2.20
C LEU A 64 12.09 18.73 3.34
N ASP A 65 11.17 17.91 3.85
CA ASP A 65 11.42 17.00 4.98
C ASP A 65 12.54 16.01 4.64
N VAL A 66 12.53 15.53 3.40
CA VAL A 66 13.50 14.55 2.91
C VAL A 66 14.89 15.16 2.76
N ASP A 67 14.98 16.39 2.24
CA ASP A 67 16.26 17.06 2.05
C ASP A 67 16.88 17.43 3.40
N ILE A 68 16.07 17.89 4.36
CA ILE A 68 16.52 18.11 5.75
C ILE A 68 17.00 16.80 6.36
N ALA A 69 16.22 15.72 6.26
CA ALA A 69 16.58 14.41 6.81
C ALA A 69 17.87 13.87 6.20
N LYS A 70 18.03 13.93 4.87
CA LYS A 70 19.25 13.50 4.16
C LYS A 70 20.47 14.31 4.61
N TYR A 71 20.32 15.63 4.78
CA TYR A 71 21.40 16.48 5.23
C TYR A 71 21.83 16.16 6.66
N ILE A 72 20.88 16.03 7.59
CA ILE A 72 21.17 15.70 8.99
C ILE A 72 21.79 14.31 9.09
N ALA A 73 21.20 13.30 8.45
CA ALA A 73 21.73 11.93 8.45
C ALA A 73 23.16 11.88 7.89
N GLY A 74 23.42 12.55 6.76
CA GLY A 74 24.75 12.62 6.17
C GLY A 74 25.79 13.31 7.06
N LYS A 75 25.42 14.39 7.76
CA LYS A 75 26.29 15.07 8.74
C LYS A 75 26.63 14.19 9.94
N LEU A 76 25.69 13.34 10.35
CA LEU A 76 25.86 12.40 11.46
C LEU A 76 26.48 11.06 11.03
N GLY A 77 26.76 10.87 9.73
CA GLY A 77 27.39 9.66 9.19
C GLY A 77 26.44 8.48 9.04
N TYR A 78 25.13 8.73 8.92
CA TYR A 78 24.12 7.71 8.66
C TYR A 78 23.74 7.62 7.18
N GLU A 79 23.51 6.40 6.69
CA GLU A 79 22.76 6.14 5.47
C GLU A 79 21.26 6.19 5.77
N LEU A 80 20.53 7.08 5.09
CA LEU A 80 19.09 7.24 5.30
C LEU A 80 18.27 6.24 4.47
N LYS A 81 17.45 5.45 5.15
CA LYS A 81 16.44 4.56 4.58
C LYS A 81 15.04 5.12 4.83
N PHE A 82 14.09 4.82 3.94
CA PHE A 82 12.69 5.27 4.07
C PHE A 82 11.75 4.10 4.35
N ALA A 83 10.78 4.34 5.22
CA ALA A 83 9.67 3.44 5.51
C ALA A 83 8.34 4.17 5.27
N PRO A 84 7.85 4.22 4.01
CA PRO A 84 6.62 4.92 3.68
C PRO A 84 5.38 4.21 4.26
N SER A 85 4.43 4.96 4.79
CA SER A 85 3.12 4.47 5.24
C SER A 85 2.01 5.52 5.01
N ASP A 86 0.80 5.26 5.51
CA ASP A 86 -0.20 6.31 5.71
C ASP A 86 0.17 7.11 6.98
N PHE A 87 -0.22 8.40 7.02
CA PHE A 87 0.16 9.34 8.08
C PHE A 87 -0.28 8.91 9.49
N ASP A 88 -1.49 8.37 9.62
CA ASP A 88 -2.08 7.92 10.90
C ASP A 88 -1.28 6.79 11.57
N GLY A 89 -0.53 6.01 10.79
CA GLY A 89 0.32 4.92 11.27
C GLY A 89 1.70 5.34 11.77
N LEU A 90 2.15 6.59 11.56
CA LEU A 90 3.54 6.99 11.77
C LEU A 90 4.00 6.95 13.23
N ILE A 91 3.18 7.45 14.16
CA ILE A 91 3.51 7.42 15.59
C ILE A 91 3.58 5.97 16.10
N ALA A 92 2.65 5.11 15.65
CA ALA A 92 2.67 3.70 16.00
C ALA A 92 3.92 3.00 15.44
N ALA A 93 4.37 3.34 14.23
CA ALA A 93 5.61 2.84 13.67
C ALA A 93 6.83 3.22 14.52
N LEU A 94 6.84 4.42 15.10
CA LEU A 94 7.89 4.89 16.00
C LEU A 94 7.90 4.14 17.34
N GLN A 95 6.72 3.99 17.96
CA GLN A 95 6.55 3.27 19.22
C GLN A 95 6.95 1.79 19.11
N THR A 96 6.71 1.19 17.94
CA THR A 96 7.08 -0.21 17.64
C THR A 96 8.52 -0.36 17.16
N LYS A 97 9.32 0.72 17.15
CA LYS A 97 10.71 0.76 16.69
C LYS A 97 10.88 0.25 15.25
N ARG A 98 9.84 0.42 14.43
CA ARG A 98 9.87 0.10 13.00
C ARG A 98 10.69 1.12 12.22
N VAL A 99 10.70 2.35 12.72
CA VAL A 99 11.44 3.51 12.22
C VAL A 99 12.15 4.16 13.39
N ASP A 100 13.26 4.83 13.11
CA ASP A 100 14.12 5.47 14.12
C ASP A 100 13.66 6.90 14.42
N PHE A 101 13.07 7.56 13.42
CA PHE A 101 12.44 8.86 13.54
C PHE A 101 11.35 9.03 12.47
N VAL A 102 10.51 10.04 12.64
CA VAL A 102 9.48 10.41 11.67
C VAL A 102 9.67 11.87 11.26
N MET A 103 9.64 12.11 9.95
CA MET A 103 9.46 13.42 9.33
C MET A 103 8.37 13.29 8.28
N SER A 104 7.29 14.04 8.47
CA SER A 104 6.15 14.03 7.55
C SER A 104 5.27 15.25 7.81
N ALA A 105 5.85 16.45 7.79
CA ALA A 105 5.17 17.69 8.18
C ALA A 105 4.44 17.55 9.54
N MET A 106 5.09 16.91 10.52
CA MET A 106 4.41 16.50 11.75
C MET A 106 4.34 17.64 12.76
N SER A 107 3.14 18.17 12.97
CA SER A 107 2.90 19.20 13.98
C SER A 107 3.11 18.72 15.42
N VAL A 108 3.66 19.60 16.25
CA VAL A 108 3.87 19.35 17.67
C VAL A 108 2.58 19.58 18.45
N THR A 109 2.10 18.59 19.20
CA THR A 109 0.95 18.73 20.12
C THR A 109 1.24 18.10 21.47
N GLU A 110 0.57 18.56 22.52
CA GLU A 110 0.74 18.02 23.87
C GLU A 110 0.38 16.53 23.96
N GLU A 111 -0.64 16.09 23.22
CA GLU A 111 -1.01 14.67 23.13
C GLU A 111 0.12 13.83 22.51
N ARG A 112 0.68 14.27 21.39
CA ARG A 112 1.79 13.54 20.73
C ARG A 112 3.02 13.51 21.64
N LYS A 113 3.32 14.59 22.36
CA LYS A 113 4.42 14.65 23.35
C LYS A 113 4.27 13.63 24.48
N GLN A 114 3.09 13.08 24.75
CA GLN A 114 2.95 11.99 25.72
C GLN A 114 3.49 10.67 25.16
N SER A 115 3.42 10.48 23.84
CA SER A 115 3.77 9.24 23.15
C SER A 115 5.19 9.25 22.54
N VAL A 116 5.68 10.41 22.12
CA VAL A 116 6.94 10.59 21.37
C VAL A 116 7.69 11.83 21.87
N ASP A 117 8.97 11.94 21.54
CA ASP A 117 9.73 13.18 21.72
C ASP A 117 9.86 13.93 20.40
N PHE A 118 9.94 15.26 20.45
CA PHE A 118 10.10 16.11 19.26
C PHE A 118 11.41 16.88 19.28
N SER A 119 11.99 17.10 18.09
CA SER A 119 13.03 18.10 17.86
C SER A 119 12.52 19.53 18.10
N ASP A 120 13.41 20.50 17.93
CA ASP A 120 13.02 21.87 17.70
C ASP A 120 12.24 22.00 16.37
N ILE A 121 11.36 22.99 16.29
CA ILE A 121 10.56 23.26 15.09
C ILE A 121 11.48 23.63 13.92
N TYR A 122 11.35 22.97 12.78
CA TYR A 122 12.13 23.27 11.56
C TYR A 122 11.35 24.10 10.54
N TYR A 123 10.02 24.11 10.61
CA TYR A 123 9.18 24.86 9.68
C TYR A 123 7.86 25.26 10.34
N ASN A 124 7.29 26.41 9.98
CA ASN A 124 5.97 26.85 10.46
C ASN A 124 4.98 26.85 9.30
N ALA A 125 3.88 26.12 9.45
CA ALA A 125 2.80 26.08 8.49
C ALA A 125 1.52 26.65 9.11
N THR A 126 0.69 27.25 8.27
CA THR A 126 -0.60 27.80 8.71
C THR A 126 -1.74 26.96 8.15
N ASN A 127 -2.74 26.66 8.99
CA ASN A 127 -3.95 25.99 8.54
C ASN A 127 -4.77 26.90 7.62
N THR A 128 -5.44 26.30 6.66
CA THR A 128 -6.33 26.99 5.71
C THR A 128 -7.64 26.26 5.54
N ILE A 129 -8.63 26.97 5.01
CA ILE A 129 -9.90 26.43 4.57
C ILE A 129 -9.88 26.41 3.05
N VAL A 130 -9.86 25.23 2.44
CA VAL A 130 -10.06 25.04 1.01
C VAL A 130 -11.55 24.87 0.73
N SER A 131 -12.11 25.65 -0.19
CA SER A 131 -13.52 25.61 -0.59
C SER A 131 -13.66 25.83 -2.10
N LEU A 132 -14.84 25.52 -2.65
CA LEU A 132 -15.17 25.87 -4.02
C LEU A 132 -15.30 27.40 -4.16
N LYS A 133 -14.84 27.97 -5.29
CA LYS A 133 -14.90 29.42 -5.52
C LYS A 133 -16.32 29.99 -5.46
N ASP A 134 -17.31 29.25 -5.95
CA ASP A 134 -18.73 29.64 -5.94
C ASP A 134 -19.40 29.50 -4.56
N LYS A 135 -18.80 28.72 -3.66
CA LYS A 135 -19.26 28.48 -2.27
C LYS A 135 -18.14 28.77 -1.28
N SER A 136 -17.49 29.90 -1.49
CA SER A 136 -16.36 30.34 -0.68
C SER A 136 -16.68 30.31 0.82
N LEU A 137 -15.79 29.68 1.59
CA LEU A 137 -15.77 29.73 3.06
C LEU A 137 -14.43 30.29 3.51
N GLY A 138 -14.46 31.30 4.38
CA GLY A 138 -13.29 32.08 4.77
C GLY A 138 -12.88 31.97 6.23
N THR A 139 -13.78 31.55 7.11
CA THR A 139 -13.56 31.54 8.57
C THR A 139 -14.05 30.24 9.20
N LEU A 140 -13.50 29.88 10.37
CA LEU A 140 -13.95 28.69 11.12
C LEU A 140 -15.42 28.79 11.54
N ASP A 141 -15.92 30.00 11.82
CA ASP A 141 -17.33 30.23 12.16
C ASP A 141 -18.28 29.85 11.02
N GLU A 142 -17.89 30.08 9.77
CA GLU A 142 -18.67 29.70 8.59
C GLU A 142 -18.73 28.17 8.37
N LEU A 143 -17.84 27.42 9.02
CA LEU A 143 -17.82 25.95 8.97
C LEU A 143 -18.80 25.30 9.96
N LYS A 144 -19.43 26.06 10.86
CA LYS A 144 -20.45 25.54 11.78
C LYS A 144 -21.63 24.98 11.00
N GLY A 145 -22.07 23.77 11.36
CA GLY A 145 -23.15 23.07 10.64
C GLY A 145 -22.77 22.58 9.22
N LYS A 146 -21.52 22.76 8.78
CA LYS A 146 -21.04 22.32 7.47
C LYS A 146 -20.44 20.93 7.50
N ARG A 147 -20.22 20.37 6.32
CA ARG A 147 -19.48 19.12 6.14
C ARG A 147 -18.02 19.47 5.89
N VAL A 148 -17.12 19.06 6.78
CA VAL A 148 -15.71 19.45 6.74
C VAL A 148 -14.84 18.20 6.58
N GLY A 149 -13.94 18.23 5.61
CA GLY A 149 -12.97 17.18 5.34
C GLY A 149 -11.63 17.44 6.03
N VAL A 150 -11.06 16.42 6.65
CA VAL A 150 -9.72 16.47 7.29
C VAL A 150 -8.99 15.15 7.09
N GLN A 151 -7.65 15.19 7.11
CA GLN A 151 -6.84 13.98 7.07
C GLN A 151 -6.93 13.24 8.41
N LEU A 152 -7.13 11.93 8.38
CA LEU A 152 -7.21 11.11 9.58
C LEU A 152 -5.90 11.19 10.38
N GLY A 153 -5.98 11.49 11.69
CA GLY A 153 -4.83 11.55 12.60
C GLY A 153 -4.04 12.87 12.54
N SER A 154 -4.49 13.84 11.74
CA SER A 154 -3.86 15.15 11.56
C SER A 154 -4.23 16.14 12.66
N THR A 155 -3.50 17.26 12.76
CA THR A 155 -3.87 18.34 13.69
C THR A 155 -5.11 19.11 13.22
N GLN A 156 -5.39 19.10 11.93
CA GLN A 156 -6.60 19.69 11.35
C GLN A 156 -7.85 18.99 11.85
N GLU A 157 -7.76 17.70 12.20
CA GLU A 157 -8.85 16.98 12.87
C GLU A 157 -9.23 17.63 14.21
N LYS A 158 -8.25 18.10 14.99
CA LYS A 158 -8.51 18.81 16.26
C LYS A 158 -9.11 20.19 16.06
N VAL A 159 -8.75 20.89 14.98
CA VAL A 159 -9.39 22.17 14.62
C VAL A 159 -10.90 21.98 14.45
N THR A 160 -11.35 20.77 14.09
CA THR A 160 -12.77 20.47 13.96
C THR A 160 -13.52 20.33 15.29
N ASP A 161 -12.84 20.14 16.42
CA ASP A 161 -13.48 20.04 17.75
C ASP A 161 -14.13 21.37 18.16
N GLU A 162 -13.65 22.49 17.63
CA GLU A 162 -14.22 23.83 17.83
C GLU A 162 -15.45 24.10 16.95
N LEU A 163 -15.68 23.25 15.94
CA LEU A 163 -16.74 23.43 14.94
C LEU A 163 -18.07 22.81 15.40
N LYS A 164 -18.90 23.65 16.02
CA LYS A 164 -20.25 23.25 16.44
C LYS A 164 -21.09 22.76 15.26
N ASP A 165 -21.78 21.63 15.48
CA ASP A 165 -22.72 20.99 14.56
C ASP A 165 -22.14 20.59 13.19
N ALA A 166 -20.82 20.63 13.02
CA ALA A 166 -20.17 20.21 11.78
C ALA A 166 -20.16 18.69 11.63
N THR A 167 -20.33 18.21 10.39
CA THR A 167 -20.18 16.80 10.05
C THR A 167 -18.78 16.56 9.49
N ILE A 168 -17.95 15.79 10.21
CA ILE A 168 -16.54 15.64 9.87
C ILE A 168 -16.29 14.38 9.05
N LEU A 169 -15.80 14.56 7.82
CA LEU A 169 -15.32 13.48 6.96
C LEU A 169 -13.81 13.31 7.15
N ARG A 170 -13.40 12.15 7.64
CA ARG A 170 -11.99 11.78 7.85
C ARG A 170 -11.56 10.81 6.76
N LEU A 171 -10.52 11.13 6.00
CA LEU A 171 -9.93 10.24 4.99
C LEU A 171 -8.41 10.23 5.15
N ASN A 172 -7.75 9.16 4.69
CA ASN A 172 -6.30 9.04 4.82
C ASN A 172 -5.54 9.97 3.87
N LYS A 173 -6.15 10.33 2.73
CA LYS A 173 -5.47 11.00 1.61
C LYS A 173 -6.13 12.33 1.29
N ILE A 174 -5.34 13.39 1.19
CA ILE A 174 -5.81 14.72 0.76
C ILE A 174 -6.44 14.71 -0.63
N PRO A 175 -5.89 14.01 -1.65
CA PRO A 175 -6.55 13.91 -2.95
C PRO A 175 -8.01 13.46 -2.85
N ASP A 176 -8.33 12.50 -1.97
CA ASP A 176 -9.68 11.98 -1.79
C ASP A 176 -10.61 13.02 -1.12
N LEU A 177 -10.09 13.83 -0.19
CA LEU A 177 -10.82 14.95 0.43
C LEU A 177 -11.14 16.04 -0.59
N ILE A 178 -10.16 16.43 -1.41
CA ILE A 178 -10.37 17.41 -2.49
C ILE A 178 -11.42 16.89 -3.47
N GLN A 179 -11.44 15.59 -3.78
CA GLN A 179 -12.50 15.03 -4.61
C GLN A 179 -13.87 15.04 -3.93
N ALA A 180 -13.95 14.75 -2.64
CA ALA A 180 -15.20 14.89 -1.90
C ALA A 180 -15.73 16.33 -1.96
N LEU A 181 -14.83 17.33 -1.90
CA LEU A 181 -15.17 18.75 -2.03
C LEU A 181 -15.70 19.07 -3.44
N LYS A 182 -14.95 18.72 -4.49
CA LYS A 182 -15.36 18.94 -5.89
C LYS A 182 -16.66 18.21 -6.25
N ALA A 183 -16.90 17.05 -5.64
CA ALA A 183 -18.14 16.28 -5.78
C ALA A 183 -19.30 16.81 -4.91
N ASN A 184 -19.15 17.96 -4.24
CA ASN A 184 -20.13 18.55 -3.33
C ASN A 184 -20.57 17.62 -2.18
N ARG A 185 -19.73 16.64 -1.80
CA ARG A 185 -19.96 15.73 -0.67
C ARG A 185 -19.55 16.34 0.67
N ILE A 186 -18.63 17.29 0.63
CA ILE A 186 -18.25 18.18 1.74
C ILE A 186 -18.23 19.63 1.24
N ASP A 187 -18.21 20.57 2.17
CA ASP A 187 -18.28 22.01 1.89
C ASP A 187 -16.91 22.70 2.01
N ALA A 188 -16.02 22.15 2.83
CA ALA A 188 -14.64 22.61 2.99
C ALA A 188 -13.68 21.47 3.31
N VAL A 189 -12.39 21.68 3.04
CA VAL A 189 -11.29 20.85 3.51
C VAL A 189 -10.33 21.72 4.31
N ILE A 190 -9.88 21.27 5.48
CA ILE A 190 -8.83 21.95 6.24
C ILE A 190 -7.49 21.27 5.95
N VAL A 191 -6.56 22.03 5.39
CA VAL A 191 -5.16 21.64 5.08
C VAL A 191 -4.25 22.85 5.24
N GLU A 192 -2.94 22.66 5.24
CA GLU A 192 -1.96 23.73 5.34
C GLU A 192 -1.77 24.54 4.05
N ASP A 193 -1.30 25.76 4.23
CA ASP A 193 -1.12 26.81 3.23
C ASP A 193 -0.43 26.37 1.94
N ALA A 194 0.73 25.70 2.02
CA ALA A 194 1.48 25.28 0.85
C ALA A 194 0.72 24.22 0.03
N VAL A 195 0.05 23.29 0.72
CA VAL A 195 -0.76 22.25 0.07
C VAL A 195 -2.01 22.86 -0.56
N ALA A 196 -2.68 23.76 0.18
CA ALA A 196 -3.82 24.52 -0.33
C ALA A 196 -3.47 25.34 -1.57
N ALA A 197 -2.31 26.00 -1.57
CA ALA A 197 -1.79 26.75 -2.71
C ALA A 197 -1.54 25.85 -3.92
N GLY A 198 -0.94 24.67 -3.73
CA GLY A 198 -0.74 23.68 -4.79
C GLY A 198 -2.07 23.24 -5.44
N TYR A 199 -3.07 22.90 -4.63
CA TYR A 199 -4.39 22.53 -5.14
C TYR A 199 -5.11 23.68 -5.82
N ALA A 200 -5.13 24.88 -5.23
CA ALA A 200 -5.80 26.04 -5.80
C ALA A 200 -5.12 26.58 -7.07
N GLY A 201 -3.80 26.45 -7.17
CA GLY A 201 -3.04 26.79 -8.38
C GLY A 201 -3.29 25.82 -9.53
N ALA A 202 -3.51 24.54 -9.23
CA ALA A 202 -3.77 23.51 -10.23
C ALA A 202 -5.27 23.33 -10.59
N ASN A 203 -6.18 23.81 -9.74
CA ASN A 203 -7.62 23.67 -9.88
C ASN A 203 -8.30 25.05 -9.83
N GLU A 204 -8.72 25.55 -10.98
CA GLU A 204 -9.32 26.89 -11.10
C GLU A 204 -10.65 27.03 -10.36
N ASP A 205 -11.31 25.94 -9.98
CA ASP A 205 -12.56 25.95 -9.24
C ASP A 205 -12.36 26.01 -7.71
N LEU A 206 -11.12 25.89 -7.22
CA LEU A 206 -10.78 25.92 -5.81
C LEU A 206 -10.21 27.28 -5.38
N LYS A 207 -10.47 27.64 -4.13
CA LYS A 207 -9.79 28.73 -3.42
C LYS A 207 -9.50 28.30 -2.00
N PHE A 208 -8.59 29.01 -1.35
CA PHE A 208 -8.32 28.82 0.07
C PHE A 208 -8.35 30.15 0.83
N SER A 209 -8.47 30.06 2.15
CA SER A 209 -8.45 31.20 3.08
C SER A 209 -7.68 30.81 4.33
N MET A 210 -6.82 31.70 4.82
CA MET A 210 -5.95 31.43 5.97
C MET A 210 -6.76 31.40 7.26
N ILE A 211 -6.50 30.41 8.12
CA ILE A 211 -7.00 30.39 9.48
C ILE A 211 -5.94 31.08 10.35
N PRO A 212 -6.31 32.09 11.16
CA PRO A 212 -5.37 32.72 12.08
C PRO A 212 -4.71 31.69 12.99
N PRO A 213 -3.40 31.85 13.30
CA PRO A 213 -2.71 30.96 14.21
C PRO A 213 -3.38 30.95 15.60
N SER A 214 -3.65 29.77 16.17
CA SER A 214 -4.29 29.60 17.48
C SER A 214 -3.31 29.23 18.61
N GLY A 215 -2.02 29.07 18.29
CA GLY A 215 -0.90 28.85 19.21
C GLY A 215 -0.53 27.39 19.47
N GLU A 216 -1.41 26.41 19.21
CA GLU A 216 -1.16 24.98 19.44
C GLU A 216 -1.16 24.19 18.12
N GLY A 217 -0.21 23.27 17.93
CA GLY A 217 -0.06 22.55 16.66
C GLY A 217 0.63 23.37 15.55
N GLU A 218 1.23 24.50 15.90
CA GLU A 218 1.97 25.35 14.98
C GLU A 218 3.40 24.85 14.83
N GLY A 219 3.75 24.54 13.58
CA GLY A 219 5.08 24.17 13.19
C GLY A 219 5.41 22.68 13.31
N TYR A 220 6.29 22.28 12.40
CA TYR A 220 6.69 20.90 12.19
C TYR A 220 8.00 20.62 12.90
N ALA A 221 8.06 19.45 13.51
CA ALA A 221 9.25 18.94 14.18
C ALA A 221 9.45 17.45 13.84
N ILE A 222 10.68 17.00 14.03
CA ILE A 222 11.09 15.62 13.86
C ILE A 222 10.64 14.84 15.09
N ALA A 223 9.89 13.75 14.90
CA ALA A 223 9.45 12.90 16.01
C ALA A 223 10.38 11.72 16.23
N PHE A 224 10.71 11.42 17.49
CA PHE A 224 11.57 10.33 17.93
C PHE A 224 10.87 9.45 18.99
N PRO A 225 11.29 8.20 19.17
CA PRO A 225 10.85 7.41 20.32
C PRO A 225 11.21 8.13 21.62
N LYS A 226 10.38 7.96 22.66
CA LYS A 226 10.65 8.52 23.99
C LYS A 226 12.05 8.15 24.49
N GLY A 227 12.82 9.16 24.90
CA GLY A 227 14.18 9.01 25.43
C GLY A 227 15.25 8.72 24.37
N SER A 228 14.97 8.94 23.08
CA SER A 228 15.94 8.72 22.01
C SER A 228 17.10 9.71 22.06
N GLU A 229 18.33 9.20 22.02
CA GLU A 229 19.56 10.00 21.94
C GLU A 229 19.66 10.77 20.62
N LEU A 230 19.03 10.26 19.55
CA LEU A 230 19.00 10.89 18.22
C LEU A 230 18.39 12.29 18.25
N ARG A 231 17.48 12.58 19.19
CA ARG A 231 16.83 13.88 19.30
C ARG A 231 17.85 15.00 19.49
N GLU A 232 18.80 14.81 20.41
CA GLU A 232 19.81 15.85 20.72
C GLU A 232 20.83 15.96 19.59
N GLU A 233 21.23 14.84 18.98
CA GLU A 233 22.12 14.84 17.80
C GLU A 233 21.50 15.61 16.63
N PHE A 234 20.22 15.35 16.33
CA PHE A 234 19.48 16.02 15.27
C PHE A 234 19.26 17.50 15.58
N ASN A 235 18.93 17.85 16.82
CA ASN A 235 18.79 19.25 17.24
C ASN A 235 20.10 20.04 17.08
N GLY A 236 21.25 19.42 17.38
CA GLY A 236 22.55 20.04 17.18
C GLY A 236 22.82 20.43 15.72
N VAL A 237 22.51 19.53 14.77
CA VAL A 237 22.65 19.83 13.33
C VAL A 237 21.58 20.82 12.86
N LEU A 238 20.35 20.67 13.32
CA LEU A 238 19.24 21.58 12.96
C LEU A 238 19.51 23.02 13.41
N ALA A 239 20.09 23.21 14.60
CA ALA A 239 20.52 24.52 15.07
C ALA A 239 21.59 25.13 14.15
N GLN A 240 22.59 24.35 13.74
CA GLN A 240 23.61 24.81 12.78
C GLN A 240 22.99 25.21 11.44
N MET A 241 22.04 24.42 10.92
CA MET A 241 21.33 24.71 9.66
C MET A 241 20.50 26.00 9.73
N LYS A 242 19.97 26.33 10.91
CA LYS A 242 19.26 27.60 11.16
C LYS A 242 20.23 28.77 11.21
N GLU A 243 21.37 28.61 11.89
CA GLU A 243 22.39 29.65 12.03
C GLU A 243 23.12 29.97 10.72
N ASP A 244 23.45 28.96 9.91
CA ASP A 244 24.19 29.12 8.66
C ASP A 244 23.29 29.41 7.43
N GLY A 245 21.97 29.43 7.63
CA GLY A 245 20.96 29.70 6.61
C GLY A 245 20.71 28.56 5.63
N THR A 246 21.29 27.37 5.83
CA THR A 246 21.05 26.18 5.00
C THR A 246 19.58 25.78 5.00
N LEU A 247 18.93 25.82 6.18
CA LEU A 247 17.51 25.48 6.30
C LEU A 247 16.63 26.42 5.46
N GLN A 248 16.88 27.73 5.53
CA GLN A 248 16.11 28.72 4.77
C GLN A 248 16.28 28.51 3.26
N LYS A 249 17.51 28.22 2.79
CA LYS A 249 17.76 27.92 1.36
C LYS A 249 16.96 26.70 0.88
N MET A 250 16.87 25.65 1.70
CA MET A 250 16.07 24.47 1.37
C MET A 250 14.57 24.81 1.30
N VAL A 251 14.08 25.62 2.23
CA VAL A 251 12.70 26.14 2.19
C VAL A 251 12.47 26.93 0.90
N ASP A 252 13.34 27.88 0.56
CA ASP A 252 13.16 28.70 -0.64
C ASP A 252 13.18 27.85 -1.92
N GLN A 253 13.99 26.79 -1.97
CA GLN A 253 14.04 25.86 -3.10
C GLN A 253 12.71 25.13 -3.32
N TRP A 254 12.06 24.66 -2.24
CA TRP A 254 10.84 23.86 -2.34
C TRP A 254 9.56 24.70 -2.47
N PHE A 255 9.57 25.94 -1.97
CA PHE A 255 8.38 26.79 -1.92
C PHE A 255 8.44 27.97 -2.91
N GLY A 256 9.59 28.26 -3.52
CA GLY A 256 9.79 29.36 -4.48
C GLY A 256 9.45 29.04 -5.94
N THR A 257 9.00 27.83 -6.25
CA THR A 257 8.69 27.43 -7.63
C THR A 257 7.18 27.44 -7.86
N GLU A 258 6.67 28.49 -8.53
CA GLU A 258 5.25 28.56 -8.91
C GLU A 258 4.88 27.39 -9.83
N ALA A 259 3.81 26.67 -9.47
CA ALA A 259 3.22 25.68 -10.35
C ALA A 259 2.65 26.38 -11.60
N SER A 260 3.25 26.12 -12.76
CA SER A 260 2.77 26.65 -14.04
C SER A 260 1.36 26.10 -14.32
N SER A 261 0.35 26.95 -14.20
CA SER A 261 -1.03 26.68 -14.60
C SER A 261 -1.12 26.69 -16.14
N GLY A 262 -1.01 25.52 -16.75
CA GLY A 262 -1.28 25.36 -18.18
C GLY A 262 -2.78 25.31 -18.43
N ASP A 263 -3.37 26.42 -18.88
CA ASP A 263 -4.75 26.48 -19.34
C ASP A 263 -4.99 25.51 -20.50
N SER A 264 -5.99 24.65 -20.34
CA SER A 264 -6.50 23.81 -21.42
C SER A 264 -7.91 23.41 -21.03
N GLY A 265 -8.92 24.22 -21.40
CA GLY A 265 -10.34 24.10 -21.02
C GLY A 265 -11.10 22.80 -21.37
N GLY A 266 -10.52 21.63 -21.10
CA GLY A 266 -11.17 20.32 -21.12
C GLY A 266 -11.43 19.81 -19.70
N VAL A 267 -12.42 18.92 -19.55
CA VAL A 267 -12.78 18.27 -18.27
C VAL A 267 -11.71 17.28 -17.80
N PHE A 268 -10.85 16.80 -18.70
CA PHE A 268 -9.76 15.88 -18.41
C PHE A 268 -8.46 16.37 -19.05
N HIS A 269 -7.36 16.28 -18.31
CA HIS A 269 -6.03 16.75 -18.70
C HIS A 269 -5.01 15.60 -18.80
N PHE A 270 -5.31 14.59 -19.62
CA PHE A 270 -4.44 13.40 -19.77
C PHE A 270 -3.05 13.73 -20.31
N GLU A 271 -2.88 14.83 -21.02
CA GLU A 271 -1.59 15.32 -21.53
C GLU A 271 -0.58 15.58 -20.41
N ARG A 272 -1.05 16.01 -19.23
CA ARG A 272 -0.20 16.24 -18.06
C ARG A 272 0.35 14.95 -17.46
N LEU A 273 -0.23 13.79 -17.80
CA LEU A 273 0.20 12.48 -17.31
C LEU A 273 1.38 11.88 -18.08
N GLY A 274 1.74 12.42 -19.25
CA GLY A 274 2.74 11.82 -20.14
C GLY A 274 4.05 11.47 -19.44
N LYS A 275 4.58 12.39 -18.62
CA LYS A 275 5.83 12.19 -17.85
C LYS A 275 5.70 11.17 -16.70
N TYR A 276 4.49 10.91 -16.22
CA TYR A 276 4.21 9.99 -15.11
C TYR A 276 3.89 8.56 -15.56
N MET A 277 3.63 8.33 -16.85
CA MET A 277 3.24 7.02 -17.37
C MET A 277 4.27 5.94 -17.07
N GLY A 278 5.57 6.24 -17.20
CA GLY A 278 6.64 5.31 -16.85
C GLY A 278 6.59 4.88 -15.38
N TYR A 279 6.34 5.83 -14.47
CA TYR A 279 6.16 5.54 -13.05
C TYR A 279 4.91 4.68 -12.79
N ILE A 280 3.77 4.96 -13.44
CA ILE A 280 2.56 4.14 -13.30
C ILE A 280 2.80 2.71 -13.79
N PHE A 281 3.41 2.52 -14.97
CA PHE A 281 3.65 1.20 -15.55
C PHE A 281 4.59 0.32 -14.71
N ARG A 282 5.53 0.90 -13.96
CA ARG A 282 6.31 0.13 -12.96
C ARG A 282 5.41 -0.55 -11.92
N GLY A 283 4.23 -0.01 -11.66
CA GLY A 283 3.21 -0.62 -10.80
C GLY A 283 2.72 -1.97 -11.32
N VAL A 284 2.64 -2.16 -12.64
CA VAL A 284 2.25 -3.44 -13.24
C VAL A 284 3.20 -4.55 -12.83
N TYR A 285 4.50 -4.28 -12.82
CA TYR A 285 5.51 -5.24 -12.39
C TYR A 285 5.30 -5.65 -10.93
N VAL A 286 5.12 -4.67 -10.03
CA VAL A 286 4.90 -4.92 -8.60
C VAL A 286 3.61 -5.71 -8.38
N THR A 287 2.50 -5.29 -9.00
CA THR A 287 1.20 -5.98 -8.94
C THR A 287 1.32 -7.42 -9.43
N LEU A 288 1.91 -7.65 -10.60
CA LEU A 288 2.03 -9.00 -11.15
C LEU A 288 2.97 -9.88 -10.33
N LEU A 289 4.14 -9.37 -9.92
CA LEU A 289 5.09 -10.10 -9.08
C LEU A 289 4.39 -10.56 -7.79
N PHE A 290 3.68 -9.64 -7.15
CA PHE A 290 2.97 -9.90 -5.92
C PHE A 290 1.86 -10.95 -6.08
N THR A 291 1.02 -10.80 -7.11
CA THR A 291 -0.04 -11.78 -7.45
C THR A 291 0.58 -13.15 -7.71
N LEU A 292 1.68 -13.21 -8.46
CA LEU A 292 2.36 -14.45 -8.85
C LEU A 292 2.84 -15.22 -7.63
N VAL A 293 3.53 -14.51 -6.74
CA VAL A 293 4.14 -15.02 -5.51
C VAL A 293 3.06 -15.50 -4.54
N SER A 294 1.99 -14.71 -4.36
CA SER A 294 0.85 -15.07 -3.51
C SER A 294 0.07 -16.27 -4.06
N ALA A 295 -0.17 -16.31 -5.38
CA ALA A 295 -0.84 -17.44 -6.03
C ALA A 295 -0.02 -18.73 -5.95
N ALA A 296 1.31 -18.65 -6.11
CA ALA A 296 2.21 -19.79 -6.00
C ALA A 296 2.20 -20.37 -4.57
N PHE A 297 2.38 -19.51 -3.56
CA PHE A 297 2.30 -19.92 -2.16
C PHE A 297 0.91 -20.48 -1.83
N GLY A 298 -0.15 -19.78 -2.25
CA GLY A 298 -1.54 -20.18 -2.07
C GLY A 298 -1.82 -21.56 -2.66
N PHE A 299 -1.29 -21.86 -3.85
CA PHE A 299 -1.48 -23.16 -4.50
C PHE A 299 -0.78 -24.29 -3.75
N VAL A 300 0.46 -24.08 -3.27
CA VAL A 300 1.20 -25.09 -2.49
C VAL A 300 0.49 -25.35 -1.17
N TRP A 301 0.25 -24.30 -0.41
CA TRP A 301 -0.34 -24.43 0.91
C TRP A 301 -1.78 -24.92 0.83
N GLY A 302 -2.54 -24.44 -0.15
CA GLY A 302 -3.89 -24.90 -0.46
C GLY A 302 -3.92 -26.39 -0.84
N SER A 303 -2.93 -26.89 -1.59
CA SER A 303 -2.80 -28.31 -1.90
C SER A 303 -2.59 -29.15 -0.64
N VAL A 304 -1.72 -28.70 0.28
CA VAL A 304 -1.48 -29.38 1.57
C VAL A 304 -2.76 -29.40 2.41
N LEU A 305 -3.44 -28.26 2.55
CA LEU A 305 -4.71 -28.15 3.26
C LEU A 305 -5.81 -29.03 2.64
N SER A 306 -5.84 -29.13 1.31
CA SER A 306 -6.79 -30.01 0.61
C SER A 306 -6.57 -31.49 0.97
N LEU A 307 -5.30 -31.92 1.04
CA LEU A 307 -4.96 -33.28 1.48
C LEU A 307 -5.36 -33.52 2.94
N PHE A 308 -5.19 -32.53 3.82
CA PHE A 308 -5.66 -32.62 5.21
C PHE A 308 -7.18 -32.80 5.30
N LYS A 309 -7.94 -32.09 4.46
CA LYS A 309 -9.41 -32.21 4.41
C LYS A 309 -9.90 -33.56 3.91
N ILE A 310 -9.17 -34.19 2.97
CA ILE A 310 -9.52 -35.50 2.42
C ILE A 310 -8.99 -36.64 3.30
N SER A 311 -8.03 -36.36 4.17
CA SER A 311 -7.43 -37.35 5.07
C SER A 311 -8.45 -37.95 6.06
N LYS A 312 -8.23 -39.20 6.45
CA LYS A 312 -9.01 -39.85 7.52
C LYS A 312 -8.64 -39.31 8.91
N ILE A 313 -7.46 -38.71 9.05
CA ILE A 313 -6.90 -38.24 10.33
C ILE A 313 -7.71 -37.03 10.83
N ALA A 314 -8.42 -37.22 11.93
CA ALA A 314 -9.32 -36.20 12.51
C ALA A 314 -8.62 -34.87 12.85
N PRO A 315 -7.44 -34.86 13.53
CA PRO A 315 -6.72 -33.61 13.82
C PRO A 315 -6.37 -32.78 12.58
N LEU A 316 -5.93 -33.43 11.49
CA LEU A 316 -5.58 -32.72 10.24
C LEU A 316 -6.83 -32.11 9.60
N ARG A 317 -7.93 -32.87 9.54
CA ARG A 317 -9.21 -32.36 9.05
C ARG A 317 -9.68 -31.16 9.87
N TRP A 318 -9.69 -31.29 11.19
CA TRP A 318 -10.10 -30.21 12.09
C TRP A 318 -9.25 -28.95 11.88
N PHE A 319 -7.92 -29.07 11.87
CA PHE A 319 -7.02 -27.94 11.63
C PHE A 319 -7.34 -27.24 10.30
N SER A 320 -7.45 -28.01 9.22
CA SER A 320 -7.73 -27.45 7.88
C SER A 320 -9.12 -26.79 7.80
N THR A 321 -10.12 -27.31 8.51
CA THR A 321 -11.45 -26.71 8.60
C THR A 321 -11.39 -25.38 9.32
N VAL A 322 -10.79 -25.34 10.52
CA VAL A 322 -10.62 -24.11 11.32
C VAL A 322 -9.85 -23.06 10.54
N TYR A 323 -8.70 -23.43 9.96
CA TYR A 323 -7.90 -22.56 9.12
C TYR A 323 -8.76 -21.92 8.03
N THR A 324 -9.49 -22.72 7.24
CA THR A 324 -10.29 -22.15 6.16
C THR A 324 -11.49 -21.34 6.63
N SER A 325 -12.04 -21.67 7.79
CA SER A 325 -13.09 -20.87 8.42
C SER A 325 -12.60 -19.47 8.75
N ILE A 326 -11.39 -19.35 9.29
CA ILE A 326 -10.79 -18.06 9.66
C ILE A 326 -10.45 -17.24 8.42
N PHE A 327 -9.67 -17.81 7.50
CA PHE A 327 -9.14 -17.05 6.36
C PHE A 327 -10.21 -16.68 5.33
N ARG A 328 -11.23 -17.50 5.14
CA ARG A 328 -12.38 -17.14 4.26
C ARG A 328 -13.46 -16.34 4.98
N GLY A 329 -13.48 -16.38 6.32
CA GLY A 329 -14.47 -15.70 7.15
C GLY A 329 -14.06 -14.30 7.58
N THR A 330 -12.83 -13.86 7.31
CA THR A 330 -12.31 -12.56 7.72
C THR A 330 -11.85 -11.71 6.52
N PRO A 331 -12.00 -10.38 6.55
CA PRO A 331 -11.56 -9.51 5.47
C PRO A 331 -10.04 -9.60 5.22
N LEU A 332 -9.64 -9.64 3.95
CA LEU A 332 -8.22 -9.69 3.56
C LEU A 332 -7.44 -8.46 4.03
N LEU A 333 -8.05 -7.27 3.98
CA LEU A 333 -7.42 -6.04 4.48
C LEU A 333 -7.12 -6.13 6.00
N LEU A 334 -8.00 -6.75 6.78
CA LEU A 334 -7.78 -6.99 8.21
C LEU A 334 -6.62 -7.97 8.43
N GLN A 335 -6.56 -9.05 7.65
CA GLN A 335 -5.46 -10.03 7.71
C GLN A 335 -4.12 -9.35 7.39
N LEU A 336 -4.09 -8.48 6.38
CA LEU A 336 -2.92 -7.71 6.00
C LEU A 336 -2.47 -6.77 7.14
N ALA A 337 -3.40 -6.01 7.72
CA ALA A 337 -3.11 -5.09 8.82
C ALA A 337 -2.57 -5.83 10.04
N LEU A 338 -3.18 -6.97 10.43
CA LEU A 338 -2.71 -7.76 11.56
C LEU A 338 -1.30 -8.31 11.34
N ILE A 339 -1.02 -8.88 10.15
CA ILE A 339 0.31 -9.42 9.86
C ILE A 339 1.36 -8.30 9.83
N TYR A 340 1.04 -7.15 9.24
CA TYR A 340 2.02 -6.07 9.07
C TYR A 340 2.27 -5.26 10.36
N TYR A 341 1.24 -4.99 11.15
CA TYR A 341 1.34 -4.13 12.34
C TYR A 341 1.43 -4.92 13.66
N ALA A 342 0.80 -6.09 13.77
CA ALA A 342 0.80 -6.85 15.04
C ALA A 342 2.04 -7.74 15.21
N ILE A 343 2.62 -8.29 14.14
CA ILE A 343 3.83 -9.13 14.26
C ILE A 343 5.01 -8.40 14.93
N PRO A 344 5.34 -7.15 14.53
CA PRO A 344 6.39 -6.39 15.22
C PRO A 344 6.11 -6.19 16.72
N GLN A 345 4.84 -6.00 17.10
CA GLN A 345 4.43 -5.79 18.49
C GLN A 345 4.51 -7.08 19.33
N LEU A 346 4.11 -8.21 18.75
CA LEU A 346 4.00 -9.49 19.46
C LEU A 346 5.30 -10.28 19.48
N PHE A 347 6.12 -10.15 18.44
CA PHE A 347 7.31 -10.98 18.23
C PHE A 347 8.59 -10.17 18.09
N HIS A 348 8.53 -8.83 18.17
CA HIS A 348 9.68 -7.94 17.97
C HIS A 348 10.41 -8.17 16.63
N TYR A 349 9.68 -8.63 15.62
CA TYR A 349 10.19 -8.91 14.29
C TYR A 349 9.62 -7.91 13.29
N ASN A 350 10.47 -7.04 12.72
CA ASN A 350 10.06 -6.07 11.71
C ASN A 350 9.89 -6.75 10.35
N ILE A 351 8.68 -7.24 10.10
CA ILE A 351 8.34 -7.93 8.86
C ILE A 351 8.33 -6.97 7.65
N PRO A 352 9.11 -7.23 6.58
CA PRO A 352 9.06 -6.42 5.37
C PRO A 352 7.65 -6.39 4.76
N ALA A 353 7.23 -5.25 4.20
CA ALA A 353 5.89 -5.06 3.65
C ALA A 353 5.52 -6.10 2.59
N LEU A 354 6.45 -6.42 1.68
CA LEU A 354 6.25 -7.43 0.65
C LEU A 354 6.02 -8.83 1.23
N LEU A 355 6.75 -9.18 2.31
CA LEU A 355 6.60 -10.45 3.01
C LEU A 355 5.26 -10.52 3.74
N ALA A 356 4.88 -9.45 4.45
CA ALA A 356 3.60 -9.36 5.15
C ALA A 356 2.41 -9.50 4.18
N ALA A 357 2.46 -8.79 3.06
CA ALA A 357 1.45 -8.91 2.02
C ALA A 357 1.44 -10.32 1.41
N GLY A 358 2.61 -10.87 1.07
CA GLY A 358 2.68 -12.18 0.46
C GLY A 358 2.14 -13.30 1.37
N LEU A 359 2.39 -13.19 2.68
CA LEU A 359 1.80 -14.08 3.68
C LEU A 359 0.29 -13.88 3.80
N ALA A 360 -0.20 -12.65 3.95
CA ALA A 360 -1.63 -12.37 4.10
C ALA A 360 -2.44 -12.92 2.91
N PHE A 361 -2.04 -12.55 1.70
CA PHE A 361 -2.72 -12.94 0.47
C PHE A 361 -2.51 -14.42 0.15
N GLY A 362 -1.31 -14.93 0.38
CA GLY A 362 -1.00 -16.33 0.18
C GLY A 362 -1.80 -17.25 1.11
N LEU A 363 -1.90 -16.90 2.39
CA LEU A 363 -2.68 -17.66 3.38
C LEU A 363 -4.19 -17.60 3.06
N ASN A 364 -4.67 -16.43 2.67
CA ASN A 364 -6.05 -16.25 2.21
C ASN A 364 -6.34 -17.12 0.98
N SER A 365 -5.54 -16.98 -0.07
CA SER A 365 -5.68 -17.74 -1.32
C SER A 365 -5.56 -19.25 -1.10
N ALA A 366 -4.66 -19.70 -0.21
CA ALA A 366 -4.56 -21.10 0.17
C ALA A 366 -5.88 -21.67 0.72
N ALA A 367 -6.65 -20.87 1.46
CA ALA A 367 -7.93 -21.30 2.00
C ALA A 367 -8.95 -21.55 0.88
N TYR A 368 -9.05 -20.63 -0.09
CA TYR A 368 -9.92 -20.78 -1.27
C TYR A 368 -9.46 -21.93 -2.17
N LEU A 369 -8.16 -21.98 -2.48
CA LEU A 369 -7.58 -23.03 -3.32
C LEU A 369 -7.72 -24.42 -2.71
N SER A 370 -7.63 -24.56 -1.38
CA SER A 370 -7.82 -25.87 -0.72
C SER A 370 -9.20 -26.48 -0.99
N GLU A 371 -10.24 -25.65 -1.02
CA GLU A 371 -11.62 -26.06 -1.29
C GLU A 371 -11.82 -26.36 -2.76
N THR A 372 -11.26 -25.53 -3.63
CA THR A 372 -11.28 -25.75 -5.08
C THR A 372 -10.62 -27.08 -5.43
N ILE A 373 -9.40 -27.34 -4.93
CA ILE A 373 -8.67 -28.59 -5.17
C ILE A 373 -9.45 -29.78 -4.63
N ARG A 374 -10.02 -29.66 -3.42
CA ARG A 374 -10.83 -30.71 -2.80
C ARG A 374 -12.06 -31.03 -3.64
N GLY A 375 -12.78 -29.99 -4.06
CA GLY A 375 -13.94 -30.10 -4.94
C GLY A 375 -13.59 -30.74 -6.27
N GLY A 376 -12.47 -30.36 -6.87
CA GLY A 376 -11.94 -30.95 -8.10
C GLY A 376 -11.66 -32.45 -8.01
N ILE A 377 -11.06 -32.89 -6.90
CA ILE A 377 -10.79 -34.32 -6.65
C ILE A 377 -12.09 -35.09 -6.48
N LEU A 378 -13.06 -34.54 -5.72
CA LEU A 378 -14.34 -35.18 -5.45
C LEU A 378 -15.29 -35.16 -6.65
N ALA A 379 -15.07 -34.27 -7.63
CA ALA A 379 -15.84 -34.19 -8.86
C ALA A 379 -15.48 -35.29 -9.88
N VAL A 380 -14.36 -36.00 -9.70
CA VAL A 380 -14.01 -37.15 -10.54
C VAL A 380 -14.98 -38.29 -10.23
N ASP A 381 -15.53 -38.91 -11.28
CA ASP A 381 -16.53 -39.97 -11.18
C ASP A 381 -16.08 -41.10 -10.24
N LYS A 382 -16.97 -41.51 -9.32
CA LYS A 382 -16.66 -42.53 -8.30
C LYS A 382 -16.36 -43.89 -8.92
N GLY A 383 -16.97 -44.22 -10.06
CA GLY A 383 -16.74 -45.44 -10.82
C GLY A 383 -15.30 -45.57 -11.33
N GLN A 384 -14.61 -44.46 -11.62
CA GLN A 384 -13.16 -44.49 -11.95
C GLN A 384 -12.32 -45.01 -10.78
N ARG A 385 -12.70 -44.63 -9.55
CA ARG A 385 -12.03 -45.09 -8.33
C ARG A 385 -12.36 -46.56 -8.06
N GLU A 386 -13.61 -46.96 -8.23
CA GLU A 386 -14.06 -48.34 -8.02
C GLU A 386 -13.47 -49.31 -9.05
N ALA A 387 -13.40 -48.92 -10.32
CA ALA A 387 -12.75 -49.69 -11.39
C ALA A 387 -11.24 -49.86 -11.15
N ALA A 388 -10.55 -48.78 -10.74
CA ALA A 388 -9.13 -48.86 -10.41
C ALA A 388 -8.86 -49.78 -9.22
N LEU A 389 -9.71 -49.75 -8.20
CA LEU A 389 -9.63 -50.68 -7.06
C LEU A 389 -9.91 -52.13 -7.49
N ALA A 390 -10.89 -52.37 -8.37
CA ALA A 390 -11.20 -53.70 -8.90
C ALA A 390 -10.06 -54.30 -9.73
N LEU A 391 -9.31 -53.45 -10.45
CA LEU A 391 -8.12 -53.82 -11.20
C LEU A 391 -6.84 -53.94 -10.34
N GLY A 392 -6.96 -53.79 -9.01
CA GLY A 392 -5.82 -53.88 -8.09
C GLY A 392 -4.81 -52.73 -8.24
N ILE A 393 -5.20 -51.61 -8.86
CA ILE A 393 -4.31 -50.46 -9.05
C ILE A 393 -4.02 -49.82 -7.68
N PRO A 394 -2.75 -49.69 -7.28
CA PRO A 394 -2.39 -49.08 -6.00
C PRO A 394 -2.91 -47.64 -5.88
N TYR A 395 -3.30 -47.23 -4.68
CA TYR A 395 -3.90 -45.90 -4.41
C TYR A 395 -3.07 -44.73 -4.97
N ARG A 396 -1.75 -44.77 -4.81
CA ARG A 396 -0.85 -43.73 -5.34
C ARG A 396 -0.92 -43.63 -6.87
N THR A 397 -0.90 -44.78 -7.54
CA THR A 397 -0.98 -44.86 -9.01
C THR A 397 -2.34 -44.38 -9.50
N MET A 398 -3.42 -44.78 -8.84
CA MET A 398 -4.77 -44.32 -9.12
C MET A 398 -4.89 -42.79 -8.96
N MET A 399 -4.39 -42.24 -7.85
CA MET A 399 -4.43 -40.80 -7.62
C MET A 399 -3.62 -40.03 -8.66
N VAL A 400 -2.35 -40.39 -8.90
CA VAL A 400 -1.47 -39.62 -9.79
C VAL A 400 -1.83 -39.78 -11.27
N SER A 401 -2.24 -40.98 -11.69
CA SER A 401 -2.40 -41.30 -13.11
C SER A 401 -3.84 -41.17 -13.61
N ILE A 402 -4.84 -41.27 -12.72
CA ILE A 402 -6.26 -41.27 -13.09
C ILE A 402 -6.96 -40.04 -12.53
N ILE A 403 -6.95 -39.85 -11.21
CA ILE A 403 -7.79 -38.84 -10.54
C ILE A 403 -7.20 -37.43 -10.66
N MET A 404 -5.95 -37.21 -10.27
CA MET A 404 -5.33 -35.87 -10.24
C MET A 404 -5.30 -35.17 -11.62
N PRO A 405 -5.00 -35.84 -12.74
CA PRO A 405 -5.05 -35.19 -14.06
C PRO A 405 -6.44 -34.65 -14.41
N GLN A 406 -7.51 -35.38 -14.02
CA GLN A 406 -8.89 -34.95 -14.23
C GLN A 406 -9.29 -33.85 -13.24
N ALA A 407 -8.92 -33.99 -11.97
CA ALA A 407 -9.15 -32.98 -10.95
C ALA A 407 -8.53 -31.63 -11.33
N ILE A 408 -7.28 -31.62 -11.81
CA ILE A 408 -6.58 -30.41 -12.27
C ILE A 408 -7.32 -29.75 -13.45
N LYS A 409 -7.81 -30.55 -14.41
CA LYS A 409 -8.64 -30.03 -15.52
C LYS A 409 -9.91 -29.36 -14.99
N ASN A 410 -10.57 -29.97 -14.02
CA ASN A 410 -11.83 -29.48 -13.46
C ASN A 410 -11.65 -28.17 -12.67
N ILE A 411 -10.50 -27.97 -12.02
CA ILE A 411 -10.28 -26.79 -11.18
C ILE A 411 -9.61 -25.62 -11.89
N LEU A 412 -9.03 -25.84 -13.08
CA LEU A 412 -8.29 -24.79 -13.79
C LEU A 412 -9.07 -23.47 -13.95
N PRO A 413 -10.38 -23.47 -14.30
CA PRO A 413 -11.15 -22.22 -14.39
C PRO A 413 -11.19 -21.46 -13.06
N ALA A 414 -11.30 -22.19 -11.94
CA ALA A 414 -11.30 -21.60 -10.62
C ALA A 414 -9.90 -21.07 -10.21
N LEU A 415 -8.82 -21.75 -10.59
CA LEU A 415 -7.45 -21.25 -10.38
C LEU A 415 -7.20 -19.92 -11.10
N VAL A 416 -7.73 -19.78 -12.32
CA VAL A 416 -7.65 -18.55 -13.10
C VAL A 416 -8.45 -17.43 -12.43
N ASN A 417 -9.68 -17.73 -12.00
CA ASN A 417 -10.53 -16.75 -11.32
C ASN A 417 -9.87 -16.25 -10.03
N GLU A 418 -9.21 -17.14 -9.29
CA GLU A 418 -8.41 -16.78 -8.12
C GLU A 418 -7.25 -15.84 -8.47
N CYS A 419 -6.49 -16.12 -9.53
CA CYS A 419 -5.42 -15.23 -9.99
C CYS A 419 -5.97 -13.84 -10.39
N VAL A 420 -7.13 -13.80 -11.05
CA VAL A 420 -7.81 -12.54 -11.41
C VAL A 420 -8.27 -11.78 -10.16
N ALA A 421 -8.75 -12.48 -9.14
CA ALA A 421 -9.10 -11.88 -7.85
C ALA A 421 -7.85 -11.26 -7.19
N LEU A 422 -6.76 -12.02 -7.08
CA LEU A 422 -5.49 -11.57 -6.51
C LEU A 422 -4.90 -10.35 -7.21
N VAL A 423 -5.06 -10.21 -8.55
CA VAL A 423 -4.65 -8.98 -9.26
C VAL A 423 -5.44 -7.77 -8.75
N LYS A 424 -6.75 -7.89 -8.57
CA LYS A 424 -7.60 -6.77 -8.11
C LYS A 424 -7.37 -6.46 -6.65
N GLU A 425 -7.27 -7.49 -5.82
CA GLU A 425 -7.03 -7.38 -4.39
C GLU A 425 -5.63 -6.85 -4.09
N SER A 426 -4.68 -6.98 -5.02
CA SER A 426 -3.33 -6.39 -4.87
C SER A 426 -3.39 -4.91 -4.52
N SER A 427 -4.44 -4.18 -4.93
CA SER A 427 -4.67 -2.79 -4.53
C SER A 427 -4.66 -2.53 -3.03
N LEU A 428 -4.99 -3.54 -2.20
CA LEU A 428 -4.98 -3.42 -0.74
C LEU A 428 -3.57 -3.25 -0.16
N VAL A 429 -2.51 -3.67 -0.86
CA VAL A 429 -1.13 -3.47 -0.37
C VAL A 429 -0.74 -1.99 -0.33
N SER A 430 -1.48 -1.13 -1.04
CA SER A 430 -1.30 0.32 -0.99
C SER A 430 -1.50 0.89 0.42
N VAL A 431 -2.27 0.23 1.29
CA VAL A 431 -2.53 0.67 2.67
C VAL A 431 -1.30 0.51 3.58
N ILE A 432 -0.37 -0.39 3.24
CA ILE A 432 0.87 -0.60 4.00
C ILE A 432 2.09 0.03 3.30
N GLY A 433 1.87 1.03 2.44
CA GLY A 433 2.95 1.77 1.79
C GLY A 433 3.54 1.14 0.53
N VAL A 434 3.07 -0.04 0.10
CA VAL A 434 3.64 -0.71 -1.08
C VAL A 434 3.16 -0.02 -2.37
N ALA A 435 4.12 0.38 -3.22
CA ALA A 435 3.90 1.12 -4.46
C ALA A 435 3.38 0.24 -5.63
N ASP A 436 2.20 -0.34 -5.46
CA ASP A 436 1.44 -1.01 -6.51
C ASP A 436 0.80 0.02 -7.49
N LEU A 437 -0.02 -0.45 -8.43
CA LEU A 437 -0.75 0.43 -9.35
C LEU A 437 -1.62 1.47 -8.64
N MET A 438 -2.37 1.08 -7.59
CA MET A 438 -3.22 2.02 -6.86
C MET A 438 -2.42 3.05 -6.07
N ARG A 439 -1.38 2.64 -5.35
CA ARG A 439 -0.51 3.60 -4.63
C ARG A 439 0.18 4.55 -5.60
N ARG A 440 0.62 4.06 -6.77
CA ARG A 440 1.23 4.92 -7.80
C ARG A 440 0.23 5.89 -8.40
N ALA A 441 -1.04 5.51 -8.57
CA ALA A 441 -2.09 6.46 -8.95
C ALA A 441 -2.19 7.58 -7.91
N SER A 442 -2.31 7.24 -6.62
CA SER A 442 -2.41 8.24 -5.54
C SER A 442 -1.22 9.18 -5.47
N VAL A 443 -0.01 8.67 -5.65
CA VAL A 443 1.19 9.50 -5.75
C VAL A 443 1.09 10.47 -6.91
N VAL A 444 0.69 10.00 -8.11
CA VAL A 444 0.54 10.88 -9.27
C VAL A 444 -0.57 11.91 -9.04
N GLN A 445 -1.66 11.54 -8.37
CA GLN A 445 -2.71 12.49 -7.99
C GLN A 445 -2.18 13.61 -7.08
N ALA A 446 -1.33 13.28 -6.10
CA ALA A 446 -0.70 14.26 -5.23
C ALA A 446 0.29 15.16 -6.00
N ASN A 447 1.06 14.58 -6.93
CA ASN A 447 2.02 15.33 -7.76
C ASN A 447 1.34 16.29 -8.76
N THR A 448 0.18 15.91 -9.30
CA THR A 448 -0.50 16.70 -10.32
C THR A 448 -1.66 17.53 -9.78
N PHE A 449 -2.06 17.29 -8.53
CA PHE A 449 -3.29 17.82 -7.92
C PHE A 449 -4.56 17.49 -8.74
N MET A 450 -4.53 16.39 -9.50
CA MET A 450 -5.62 15.92 -10.36
C MET A 450 -6.03 14.52 -9.90
N ALA A 451 -7.32 14.25 -9.73
CA ALA A 451 -7.73 12.95 -9.20
C ALA A 451 -8.21 11.94 -10.23
N PHE A 452 -8.96 12.35 -11.26
CA PHE A 452 -9.66 11.37 -12.09
C PHE A 452 -8.73 10.72 -13.11
N GLU A 453 -7.84 11.48 -13.72
CA GLU A 453 -7.01 11.03 -14.83
C GLU A 453 -6.09 9.88 -14.40
N PRO A 454 -5.35 9.96 -13.27
CA PRO A 454 -4.53 8.82 -12.81
C PRO A 454 -5.37 7.57 -12.51
N LEU A 455 -6.57 7.73 -11.92
CA LEU A 455 -7.46 6.61 -11.60
C LEU A 455 -8.04 5.95 -12.86
N ILE A 456 -8.41 6.73 -13.87
CA ILE A 456 -8.92 6.21 -15.15
C ILE A 456 -7.82 5.41 -15.85
N VAL A 457 -6.59 5.94 -15.88
CA VAL A 457 -5.43 5.25 -16.46
C VAL A 457 -5.17 3.93 -15.73
N VAL A 458 -5.11 3.94 -14.40
CA VAL A 458 -4.87 2.72 -13.62
C VAL A 458 -6.03 1.74 -13.72
N GLY A 459 -7.28 2.21 -13.75
CA GLY A 459 -8.46 1.38 -14.01
C GLY A 459 -8.39 0.68 -15.37
N ALA A 460 -7.97 1.38 -16.42
CA ALA A 460 -7.75 0.81 -17.74
C ALA A 460 -6.62 -0.23 -17.74
N ILE A 461 -5.53 0.02 -17.00
CA ILE A 461 -4.43 -0.94 -16.84
C ILE A 461 -4.89 -2.20 -16.12
N TYR A 462 -5.58 -2.08 -14.98
CA TYR A 462 -6.14 -3.24 -14.28
C TYR A 462 -7.08 -4.03 -15.18
N TYR A 463 -7.97 -3.35 -15.92
CA TYR A 463 -8.87 -4.00 -16.85
C TYR A 463 -8.11 -4.75 -17.96
N ALA A 464 -7.08 -4.14 -18.54
CA ALA A 464 -6.23 -4.78 -19.54
C ALA A 464 -5.51 -6.01 -18.97
N LEU A 465 -4.96 -5.94 -17.75
CA LEU A 465 -4.33 -7.08 -17.08
C LEU A 465 -5.31 -8.24 -16.88
N VAL A 466 -6.53 -7.94 -16.43
CA VAL A 466 -7.60 -8.94 -16.27
C VAL A 466 -7.98 -9.55 -17.62
N LEU A 467 -8.11 -8.75 -18.69
CA LEU A 467 -8.41 -9.24 -20.04
C LEU A 467 -7.31 -10.16 -20.58
N VAL A 468 -6.04 -9.81 -20.38
CA VAL A 468 -4.90 -10.63 -20.78
C VAL A 468 -4.93 -11.97 -20.04
N LEU A 469 -5.05 -11.95 -18.70
CA LEU A 469 -5.09 -13.17 -17.89
C LEU A 469 -6.28 -14.07 -18.25
N THR A 470 -7.46 -13.49 -18.40
CA THR A 470 -8.67 -14.24 -18.79
C THR A 470 -8.57 -14.80 -20.21
N SER A 471 -7.88 -14.11 -21.11
CA SER A 471 -7.70 -14.59 -22.49
C SER A 471 -6.65 -15.71 -22.57
N LEU A 472 -5.54 -15.59 -21.84
CA LEU A 472 -4.56 -16.67 -21.68
C LEU A 472 -5.21 -17.92 -21.08
N ALA A 473 -6.06 -17.75 -20.07
CA ALA A 473 -6.83 -18.83 -19.48
C ALA A 473 -7.75 -19.54 -20.49
N ARG A 474 -8.53 -18.79 -21.27
CA ARG A 474 -9.40 -19.36 -22.32
C ARG A 474 -8.59 -20.15 -23.36
N LEU A 475 -7.38 -19.70 -23.70
CA LEU A 475 -6.48 -20.45 -24.58
C LEU A 475 -6.00 -21.76 -23.95
N LEU A 476 -5.66 -21.75 -22.66
CA LEU A 476 -5.27 -22.95 -21.91
C LEU A 476 -6.44 -23.94 -21.80
N GLU A 477 -7.64 -23.47 -21.45
CA GLU A 477 -8.85 -24.29 -21.38
C GLU A 477 -9.18 -24.97 -22.72
N ARG A 478 -9.12 -24.21 -23.83
CA ARG A 478 -9.36 -24.74 -25.19
C ARG A 478 -8.38 -25.84 -25.56
N ARG A 479 -7.10 -25.71 -25.19
CA ARG A 479 -6.08 -26.75 -25.45
C ARG A 479 -6.36 -28.02 -24.63
N MET A 480 -6.85 -27.87 -23.40
CA MET A 480 -7.13 -29.01 -22.53
C MET A 480 -8.37 -29.79 -22.95
N ARG A 481 -9.42 -29.12 -23.43
CA ARG A 481 -10.62 -29.75 -24.00
C ARG A 481 -10.37 -30.51 -25.31
N ARG A 482 -9.33 -30.15 -26.08
CA ARG A 482 -8.91 -30.89 -27.29
C ARG A 482 -8.16 -32.19 -26.98
N SER A 483 -7.84 -32.44 -25.71
CA SER A 483 -7.09 -33.61 -25.24
C SER A 483 -7.98 -34.64 -24.52
N ASP A 484 -9.29 -34.45 -24.60
CA ASP A 484 -10.33 -35.43 -24.27
C ASP A 484 -10.73 -36.16 -25.55
#